data_AF-A0A9D9SNJ2-F1
#
_entry.id   AF-A0A9D9SNJ2-F1
#
_cell.length_a   1.000
_cell.length_b   1.000
_cell.length_c   1.000
_cell.angle_alpha   90.00
_cell.angle_beta   90.00
_cell.angle_gamma   90.00
#
_symmetry.space_group_name_H-M   'P 1'
#
loop_
_entity.id
_entity.type
_entity.pdbx_description
1 polymer ?
#
loop_
_entity_poly.entity_id
_entity_poly.type
_entity_poly.pdbx_seq_one_letter_code
_entity_poly.pdbx_strand_id
1 'polypeptide(L)'
;MTSITRQRAMQVLRLVGAPLLLAGVVWLAGPRAIWEAVQGADAGWLLAGLLCATLGNASAALRWAELARWLGHRVHPRWALTVYFKAVAVNALLPGAVVGGDMFRAWQLHRDGCA
;
A
#
# COMPACT_ATOMS: atom_id res chain seq x y z
N MET A 1 -0.54 28.11 -20.19
CA MET A 1 0.45 28.45 -19.14
C MET A 1 -0.10 28.40 -17.70
N THR A 2 -1.42 28.47 -17.46
CA THR A 2 -2.03 28.41 -16.11
C THR A 2 -2.09 27.00 -15.48
N SER A 3 -2.06 25.93 -16.30
CA SER A 3 -2.12 24.54 -15.82
C SER A 3 -0.86 24.09 -15.05
N ILE A 4 0.32 24.50 -15.51
CA ILE A 4 1.61 24.09 -14.93
C ILE A 4 1.78 24.64 -13.51
N THR A 5 1.38 25.89 -13.26
CA THR A 5 1.47 26.53 -11.94
C THR A 5 0.54 25.88 -10.93
N ARG A 6 -0.70 25.55 -11.33
CA ARG A 6 -1.67 24.84 -10.49
C ARG A 6 -1.18 23.44 -10.13
N GLN A 7 -0.58 22.73 -11.09
CA GLN A 7 -0.08 21.37 -10.90
C GLN A 7 1.12 21.33 -9.94
N ARG A 8 2.06 22.27 -10.06
CA ARG A 8 3.19 22.42 -9.12
C ARG A 8 2.72 22.81 -7.72
N ALA A 9 1.76 23.73 -7.59
CA ALA A 9 1.20 24.12 -6.30
C ALA A 9 0.53 22.93 -5.59
N MET A 10 -0.23 22.10 -6.31
CA MET A 10 -0.81 20.88 -5.74
C MET A 10 0.24 19.82 -5.38
N GLN A 11 1.33 19.70 -6.15
CA GLN A 11 2.44 18.80 -5.82
C GLN A 11 3.13 19.22 -4.52
N VAL A 12 3.42 20.51 -4.36
CA VAL A 12 3.99 21.07 -3.12
C VAL A 12 3.02 20.88 -1.96
N LEU A 13 1.74 21.17 -2.15
CA LEU A 13 0.72 20.96 -1.12
C LEU A 13 0.64 19.49 -0.68
N ARG A 14 0.74 18.53 -1.62
CA ARG A 14 0.75 17.09 -1.29
C ARG A 14 2.03 16.68 -0.56
N LEU A 15 3.19 17.12 -1.07
CA LEU A 15 4.50 16.76 -0.53
C LEU A 15 4.75 17.36 0.86
N VAL A 16 4.23 18.56 1.12
CA VAL A 16 4.44 19.31 2.37
C VAL A 16 3.26 19.14 3.32
N GLY A 17 2.03 19.10 2.80
CA GLY A 17 0.81 18.94 3.59
C GLY A 17 0.74 17.58 4.27
N ALA A 18 1.10 16.49 3.59
CA ALA A 18 1.11 15.16 4.20
C ALA A 18 2.05 15.06 5.42
N PRO A 19 3.34 15.43 5.35
CA PRO A 19 4.22 15.40 6.52
C PRO A 19 3.84 16.45 7.57
N LEU A 20 3.32 17.62 7.20
CA LEU A 20 2.81 18.59 8.18
C LEU A 20 1.64 18.04 8.98
N LEU A 21 0.68 17.39 8.32
CA LEU A 21 -0.45 16.76 8.97
C LEU A 21 0.01 15.62 9.89
N LEU A 22 0.92 14.77 9.40
CA LEU A 22 1.49 13.70 10.21
C LEU A 22 2.23 14.25 11.44
N ALA A 23 3.06 15.28 11.26
CA ALA A 23 3.76 15.95 12.35
C ALA A 23 2.79 16.58 13.34
N GLY A 24 1.71 17.21 12.86
CA GLY A 24 0.65 17.76 13.69
C GLY A 24 -0.03 16.68 14.54
N VAL A 25 -0.37 15.53 13.96
CA VAL A 25 -0.95 14.39 14.68
C VAL A 25 0.02 13.84 15.73
N VAL A 26 1.28 13.64 15.37
CA VAL A 26 2.33 13.17 16.29
C VAL A 26 2.54 14.15 17.45
N TRP A 27 2.49 15.45 17.16
CA TRP A 27 2.65 16.48 18.18
C TRP A 27 1.45 16.52 19.13
N LEU A 28 0.22 16.43 18.61
CA LEU A 28 -1.02 16.37 19.40
C LEU A 28 -1.11 15.11 20.26
N ALA A 29 -0.68 13.96 19.73
CA ALA A 29 -0.64 12.69 20.47
C ALA A 29 0.48 12.64 21.53
N GLY A 30 1.45 13.55 21.46
CA GLY A 30 2.61 13.59 22.34
C GLY A 30 3.72 12.67 21.83
N PRO A 31 4.82 13.19 21.26
CA PRO A 31 5.88 12.37 20.67
C PRO A 31 6.57 11.46 21.70
N ARG A 32 6.66 11.89 22.97
CA ARG A 32 7.17 11.06 24.07
C ARG A 32 6.25 9.88 24.39
N ALA A 33 4.94 10.12 24.44
CA ALA A 33 3.97 9.06 24.70
C ALA A 33 3.98 8.02 23.57
N ILE A 34 4.12 8.45 22.32
CA ILE A 34 4.30 7.54 21.18
C ILE A 34 5.58 6.72 21.33
N TRP A 35 6.69 7.38 21.68
CA TRP A 35 7.97 6.69 21.84
C TRP A 35 7.94 5.64 22.96
N GLU A 36 7.37 5.99 24.11
CA GLU A 36 7.17 5.08 25.24
C GLU A 36 6.26 3.91 24.87
N ALA A 37 5.16 4.16 24.15
CA ALA A 37 4.27 3.11 23.66
C ALA A 37 4.97 2.15 22.69
N VAL A 38 5.85 2.67 21.82
CA VAL A 38 6.65 1.83 20.90
C VAL A 38 7.68 1.01 21.67
N GLN A 39 8.33 1.57 22.69
CA GLN A 39 9.30 0.80 23.51
C GLN A 39 8.63 -0.24 24.40
N GLY A 40 7.44 0.06 24.92
CA GLY A 40 6.65 -0.87 25.72
C GLY A 40 5.82 -1.87 24.91
N ALA A 41 5.92 -1.83 23.57
CA ALA A 41 5.13 -2.71 22.71
C ALA A 41 5.58 -4.18 22.89
N ASP A 42 4.63 -5.04 23.19
CA ASP A 42 4.88 -6.47 23.33
C ASP A 42 5.16 -7.11 21.96
N ALA A 43 6.28 -7.83 21.87
CA ALA A 43 6.71 -8.46 20.64
C ALA A 43 5.74 -9.55 20.13
N GLY A 44 5.04 -10.23 21.04
CA GLY A 44 4.03 -11.24 20.70
C GLY A 44 2.82 -10.61 20.01
N TRP A 45 2.32 -9.50 20.55
CA TRP A 45 1.24 -8.74 19.92
C TRP A 45 1.64 -8.11 18.59
N LEU A 46 2.88 -7.62 18.47
CA LEU A 46 3.42 -7.15 17.19
C LEU A 46 3.48 -8.27 16.15
N LEU A 47 3.95 -9.46 16.55
CA LEU A 47 4.00 -10.62 15.67
C LEU A 47 2.59 -11.09 15.27
N ALA A 48 1.65 -11.13 16.21
CA ALA A 48 0.26 -11.46 15.91
C ALA A 48 -0.35 -10.46 14.92
N GLY A 49 -0.11 -9.16 15.12
CA GLY A 49 -0.52 -8.11 14.19
C GLY A 49 0.08 -8.30 12.79
N LEU A 50 1.38 -8.61 12.71
CA LEU A 50 2.06 -8.89 11.45
C LEU A 50 1.48 -10.12 10.73
N LEU A 51 1.21 -11.20 11.47
CA LEU A 51 0.60 -12.41 10.92
C LEU A 51 -0.82 -12.12 10.41
N CYS A 52 -1.64 -11.42 11.20
CA CYS A 52 -2.98 -11.00 10.80
C CYS A 52 -2.96 -10.12 9.54
N ALA A 53 -2.05 -9.13 9.48
CA ALA A 53 -1.90 -8.28 8.31
C ALA A 53 -1.45 -9.09 7.08
N THR A 54 -0.52 -10.04 7.25
CA THR A 54 -0.03 -10.91 6.17
C THR A 54 -1.15 -11.81 5.64
N LEU A 55 -1.91 -12.44 6.53
CA LEU A 55 -3.05 -13.28 6.18
C LEU A 55 -4.18 -12.48 5.51
N GLY A 56 -4.45 -11.27 5.99
CA GLY A 56 -5.40 -10.35 5.36
C GLY A 56 -5.01 -10.00 3.93
N ASN A 57 -3.74 -9.64 3.70
CA ASN A 57 -3.22 -9.37 2.36
C ASN A 57 -3.24 -10.62 1.47
N ALA A 58 -2.88 -11.78 2.00
CA ALA A 58 -2.96 -13.04 1.26
C ALA A 58 -4.40 -13.37 0.83
N SER A 59 -5.36 -13.16 1.72
CA SER A 59 -6.79 -13.39 1.45
C SER A 59 -7.29 -12.44 0.35
N ALA A 60 -6.89 -11.17 0.39
CA ALA A 60 -7.21 -10.20 -0.64
C ALA A 60 -6.56 -10.57 -2.00
N ALA A 61 -5.34 -11.11 -1.99
CA ALA A 61 -4.65 -11.57 -3.19
C ALA A 61 -5.35 -12.78 -3.83
N LEU A 62 -5.76 -13.76 -3.03
CA LEU A 62 -6.50 -14.93 -3.50
C LEU A 62 -7.87 -14.54 -4.06
N ARG A 63 -8.58 -13.64 -3.37
CA ARG A 63 -9.85 -13.10 -3.87
C ARG A 63 -9.69 -12.42 -5.23
N TRP A 64 -8.62 -11.67 -5.41
CA TRP A 64 -8.30 -11.05 -6.70
C TRP A 64 -7.95 -12.10 -7.78
N ALA A 65 -7.22 -13.15 -7.42
CA ALA A 65 -6.91 -14.27 -8.32
C ALA A 65 -8.18 -14.97 -8.81
N GLU A 66 -9.14 -15.23 -7.92
CA GLU A 66 -10.43 -15.82 -8.31
C GLU A 66 -11.26 -14.90 -9.20
N LEU A 67 -11.26 -13.59 -8.93
CA LEU A 67 -11.91 -12.62 -9.82
C LEU A 67 -11.29 -12.64 -11.22
N ALA A 68 -9.96 -12.69 -11.32
CA ALA A 68 -9.27 -12.78 -12.60
C ALA A 68 -9.55 -14.11 -13.33
N ARG A 69 -9.65 -15.23 -12.60
CA ARG A 69 -10.07 -16.53 -13.15
C ARG A 69 -11.49 -16.51 -13.67
N TRP A 70 -12.40 -15.87 -12.94
CA TRP A 70 -13.79 -15.69 -13.38
C TRP A 70 -13.89 -14.87 -14.66
N LEU A 71 -12.99 -13.89 -14.84
CA LEU A 71 -12.85 -13.10 -16.08
C LEU A 71 -12.14 -13.85 -17.23
N GLY A 72 -11.82 -15.14 -17.05
CA GLY A 72 -11.23 -16.00 -18.08
C GLY A 72 -9.70 -16.07 -18.10
N HIS A 73 -9.01 -15.39 -17.17
CA HIS A 73 -7.55 -15.43 -17.09
C HIS A 73 -7.05 -16.60 -16.25
N ARG A 74 -6.05 -17.34 -16.75
CA ARG A 74 -5.42 -18.44 -16.00
C ARG A 74 -4.40 -17.90 -15.00
N VAL A 75 -4.85 -17.55 -13.81
CA VAL A 75 -3.99 -17.00 -12.75
C VAL A 75 -3.65 -18.07 -11.71
N HIS A 76 -2.34 -18.30 -11.49
CA HIS A 76 -1.86 -19.21 -10.46
C HIS A 76 -1.82 -18.51 -9.07
N PRO A 77 -2.30 -19.13 -7.98
CA PRO A 77 -2.39 -18.49 -6.66
C PRO A 77 -1.06 -17.93 -6.13
N ARG A 78 0.04 -18.67 -6.33
CA ARG A 78 1.40 -18.26 -5.93
C ARG A 78 1.90 -17.00 -6.67
N TRP A 79 1.57 -16.89 -7.95
CA TRP A 79 1.90 -15.70 -8.74
C TRP A 79 1.06 -14.50 -8.28
N ALA A 80 -0.24 -14.71 -8.04
CA ALA A 80 -1.14 -13.67 -7.56
C ALA A 80 -0.69 -13.11 -6.21
N LEU A 81 -0.25 -13.98 -5.30
CA LEU A 81 0.32 -13.58 -4.02
C LEU A 81 1.57 -12.70 -4.21
N THR A 82 2.51 -13.15 -5.04
CA THR A 82 3.75 -12.41 -5.32
C THR A 82 3.47 -11.03 -5.92
N VAL A 83 2.57 -10.96 -6.90
CA VAL A 83 2.17 -9.69 -7.54
C VAL A 83 1.46 -8.79 -6.54
N TYR A 84 0.61 -9.33 -5.68
CA TYR A 84 -0.11 -8.55 -4.67
C TYR A 84 0.84 -7.97 -3.63
N PHE A 85 1.78 -8.75 -3.10
CA PHE A 85 2.78 -8.26 -2.14
C PHE A 85 3.71 -7.22 -2.77
N LYS A 86 4.12 -7.40 -4.03
CA LYS A 86 4.86 -6.37 -4.78
C LYS A 86 4.04 -5.08 -4.94
N ALA A 87 2.76 -5.19 -5.29
CA ALA A 87 1.86 -4.04 -5.37
C ALA A 87 1.69 -3.33 -4.02
N VAL A 88 1.62 -4.08 -2.91
CA VAL A 88 1.59 -3.51 -1.55
C VAL A 88 2.90 -2.80 -1.22
N ALA A 89 4.05 -3.35 -1.59
CA ALA A 89 5.35 -2.70 -1.39
C ALA A 89 5.48 -1.40 -2.20
N VAL A 90 5.05 -1.43 -3.47
CA VAL A 90 4.92 -0.24 -4.33
C VAL A 90 4.00 0.79 -3.67
N ASN A 91 2.88 0.34 -3.08
CA ASN A 91 1.96 1.22 -2.38
C ASN A 91 2.54 1.84 -1.11
N ALA A 92 3.46 1.16 -0.43
CA ALA A 92 4.09 1.68 0.76
C ALA A 92 5.20 2.70 0.44
N LEU A 93 5.90 2.53 -0.69
CA LEU A 93 7.10 3.29 -1.01
C LEU A 93 6.82 4.57 -1.83
N LEU A 94 5.74 4.60 -2.62
CA LEU A 94 5.46 5.70 -3.55
C LEU A 94 4.42 6.70 -3.01
N PRO A 95 4.72 8.01 -2.95
CA PRO A 95 3.72 9.04 -2.69
C PRO A 95 2.73 9.13 -3.86
N GLY A 96 1.45 8.76 -3.63
CA GLY A 96 0.42 8.62 -4.69
C GLY A 96 0.00 7.17 -5.02
N ALA A 97 0.50 6.25 -4.19
CA ALA A 97 0.54 4.81 -4.31
C ALA A 97 -0.67 4.03 -4.82
N VAL A 98 -1.92 4.38 -4.47
CA VAL A 98 -3.09 3.56 -4.85
C VAL A 98 -3.13 3.30 -6.36
N VAL A 99 -2.74 4.30 -7.17
CA VAL A 99 -2.63 4.17 -8.63
C VAL A 99 -1.48 3.25 -9.06
N GLY A 100 -0.36 3.24 -8.35
CA GLY A 100 0.82 2.44 -8.67
C GLY A 100 0.61 0.95 -8.46
N GLY A 101 -0.01 0.53 -7.35
CA GLY A 101 -0.30 -0.87 -7.07
C GLY A 101 -1.34 -1.48 -8.00
N ASP A 102 -2.42 -0.73 -8.30
CA ASP A 102 -3.45 -1.21 -9.23
C ASP A 102 -2.95 -1.20 -10.68
N MET A 103 -2.16 -0.21 -11.08
CA MET A 103 -1.50 -0.21 -12.39
C MET A 103 -0.46 -1.33 -12.51
N PHE A 104 0.30 -1.63 -11.44
CA PHE A 104 1.24 -2.75 -11.41
C PHE A 104 0.52 -4.10 -11.57
N ARG A 105 -0.62 -4.30 -10.90
CA ARG A 105 -1.46 -5.50 -11.05
C ARG A 105 -2.01 -5.63 -12.47
N ALA A 106 -2.52 -4.53 -13.03
CA ALA A 106 -3.04 -4.51 -14.40
C ALA A 106 -1.94 -4.80 -15.44
N TRP A 107 -0.76 -4.20 -15.27
CA TRP A 107 0.39 -4.40 -16.16
C TRP A 107 0.95 -5.83 -16.08
N GLN A 108 1.11 -6.38 -14.87
CA GLN A 108 1.52 -7.77 -14.68
C GLN A 108 0.51 -8.75 -15.28
N LEU A 109 -0.80 -8.48 -15.13
CA LEU A 109 -1.84 -9.31 -15.73
C LEU A 109 -1.83 -9.25 -17.27
N HIS A 110 -1.56 -8.07 -17.85
CA HIS A 110 -1.42 -7.94 -19.30
C HIS A 110 -0.17 -8.64 -19.84
N ARG A 111 0.94 -8.62 -19.08
CA ARG A 111 2.22 -9.21 -19.50
C ARG A 111 2.29 -10.72 -19.32
N ASP A 112 1.77 -11.24 -18.22
CA ASP A 112 1.92 -12.66 -17.83
C ASP A 112 0.60 -13.45 -17.92
N GLY A 113 -0.56 -12.78 -18.04
CA GLY A 113 -1.90 -13.38 -18.01
C GLY A 113 -2.52 -13.69 -19.39
N CYS A 114 -1.78 -13.44 -20.46
CA CYS A 114 -2.11 -13.82 -21.84
C CYS A 114 -1.01 -14.78 -22.37
N ALA A 115 -1.01 -16.01 -21.88
CA ALA A 115 -0.35 -17.15 -22.51
C ALA A 115 -1.39 -18.26 -22.71
#